data_AF-F9U7M4-F1
#
_entry.id   AF-F9U7M4-F1
#
_cell.length_a   1.000
_cell.length_b   1.000
_cell.length_c   1.000
_cell.angle_alpha   90.00
_cell.angle_beta   90.00
_cell.angle_gamma   90.00
#
_symmetry.space_group_name_H-M   'P 1'
#
loop_
_entity.id
_entity.type
_entity.pdbx_description
1 polymer ?
#
loop_
_entity_poly.entity_id
_entity_poly.type
_entity_poly.pdbx_seq_one_letter_code
_entity_poly.pdbx_strand_id
1 'polypeptide(L)' 'MQVPYLMADPSIAKPDHPEEDWKIWTVINPAVWMVPFFFILFIQMWMVHSYALSLPGYGFKDSVRVAAPVAVVAPAPQAE' A
#
# COMPACT_ATOMS: atom_id res chain seq x y z
N MET A 1 -20.92 -5.13 11.71
CA MET A 1 -21.56 -6.30 12.35
C MET A 1 -21.09 -6.33 13.80
N GLN A 2 -21.99 -6.41 14.78
CA GLN A 2 -21.56 -6.58 16.17
C GLN A 2 -21.22 -8.06 16.40
N VAL A 3 -20.15 -8.34 17.15
CA VAL A 3 -19.72 -9.71 17.43
C VAL A 3 -20.74 -10.43 18.32
N PRO A 4 -20.98 -11.76 18.12
CA PRO A 4 -22.07 -12.48 18.79
C PRO A 4 -22.12 -12.34 20.31
N TYR A 5 -20.96 -12.22 20.98
CA TYR A 5 -20.92 -12.07 22.43
C TYR A 5 -21.39 -10.69 22.93
N LEU A 6 -21.24 -9.62 22.13
CA LEU A 6 -21.76 -8.28 22.45
C LEU A 6 -23.28 -8.15 22.24
N MET A 7 -23.88 -9.14 21.58
CA MET A 7 -25.33 -9.24 21.35
C MET A 7 -26.04 -10.13 22.38
N ALA A 8 -25.29 -10.99 23.04
CA ALA A 8 -25.83 -12.03 23.92
C ALA A 8 -26.25 -11.51 25.30
N ASP A 9 -25.61 -10.44 25.78
CA ASP A 9 -25.88 -9.84 27.08
C ASP A 9 -25.90 -8.30 26.98
N PRO A 10 -27.06 -7.65 27.16
CA PRO A 10 -27.19 -6.20 27.07
C PRO A 10 -26.46 -5.45 28.20
N SER A 11 -25.96 -6.15 29.22
CA SER A 11 -25.14 -5.56 30.29
C SER A 11 -23.67 -5.36 29.90
N ILE A 12 -23.21 -5.97 28.79
CA ILE A 12 -21.83 -5.81 28.33
C ILE A 12 -21.67 -4.44 27.65
N ALA A 13 -20.72 -3.64 28.17
CA ALA A 13 -20.42 -2.33 27.64
C ALA A 13 -19.97 -2.40 26.18
N LYS A 14 -20.54 -1.54 25.33
CA LYS A 14 -20.08 -1.37 23.95
C LYS A 14 -18.78 -0.56 23.97
N PRO A 15 -17.67 -1.09 23.45
CA PRO A 15 -16.43 -0.33 23.39
C PRO A 15 -16.59 0.88 22.47
N ASP A 16 -16.06 2.02 22.91
CA ASP A 16 -16.01 3.24 22.11
C ASP A 16 -14.65 3.35 21.40
N HIS A 17 -14.70 3.46 20.07
CA HIS A 17 -13.52 3.49 19.22
C HIS A 17 -13.33 4.92 18.70
N PRO A 18 -12.14 5.51 18.79
CA PRO A 18 -10.84 4.86 19.03
C PRO A 18 -10.34 4.89 20.49
N GLU A 19 -11.07 5.52 21.41
CA GLU A 19 -10.59 5.78 22.79
C GLU A 19 -10.25 4.50 23.57
N GLU A 20 -10.96 3.41 23.31
CA GLU A 20 -10.75 2.13 23.99
C GLU A 20 -9.90 1.12 23.20
N ASP A 21 -9.40 1.47 22.01
CA ASP A 21 -8.66 0.54 21.14
C ASP A 21 -7.36 0.03 21.76
N TRP A 22 -6.73 0.82 22.63
CA TRP A 22 -5.54 0.40 23.36
C TRP A 22 -5.77 -0.88 24.20
N LYS A 23 -7.03 -1.20 24.54
CA LYS A 23 -7.38 -2.42 25.27
C LYS A 23 -7.09 -3.70 24.47
N ILE A 24 -6.87 -3.63 23.15
CA ILE A 24 -6.45 -4.80 22.35
C ILE A 24 -5.17 -5.45 22.91
N TRP A 25 -4.29 -4.64 23.49
CA TRP A 25 -3.04 -5.10 24.09
C TRP A 25 -3.21 -5.87 25.41
N THR A 26 -4.43 -5.90 25.97
CA THR A 26 -4.77 -6.77 27.11
C THR A 26 -5.04 -8.22 26.69
N VAL A 27 -5.29 -8.45 25.38
CA VAL A 27 -5.53 -9.77 24.79
C VAL A 27 -4.32 -10.22 23.97
N ILE A 28 -3.73 -9.30 23.20
CA ILE A 28 -2.60 -9.57 22.30
C ILE A 28 -1.32 -9.01 22.91
N ASN A 29 -0.30 -9.85 23.10
CA ASN A 29 1.00 -9.39 23.58
C ASN A 29 1.73 -8.61 22.46
N PRO A 30 1.98 -7.30 22.64
CA PRO A 30 2.66 -6.49 21.61
C PRO A 30 4.08 -6.99 21.34
N ALA A 31 4.82 -7.46 22.35
CA ALA A 31 6.19 -7.94 22.15
C ALA A 31 6.26 -9.18 21.26
N VAL A 32 5.21 -10.02 21.26
CA VAL A 32 5.14 -11.21 20.41
C VAL A 32 4.61 -10.88 19.01
N TRP A 33 3.65 -9.95 18.90
CA TRP A 33 2.92 -9.71 17.65
C TRP A 33 3.44 -8.56 16.79
N MET A 34 4.24 -7.64 17.33
CA MET A 34 4.79 -6.52 16.55
C MET A 34 5.69 -6.99 15.39
N VAL A 35 6.57 -7.96 15.62
CA VAL A 35 7.44 -8.51 14.57
C VAL A 35 6.65 -9.24 13.48
N PRO A 36 5.68 -10.14 13.80
CA PRO A 36 4.77 -10.70 12.81
C PRO A 36 4.05 -9.65 11.95
N PHE A 37 3.53 -8.57 12.56
CA PHE A 37 2.86 -7.51 11.79
C PHE A 37 3.80 -6.82 10.81
N PHE A 38 5.03 -6.50 11.24
CA PHE A 38 6.03 -5.94 10.32
C PHE A 38 6.39 -6.91 9.19
N PHE A 39 6.46 -8.21 9.48
CA PHE A 39 6.73 -9.21 8.44
C PHE A 39 5.59 -9.30 7.42
N ILE A 40 4.34 -9.24 7.87
CA ILE A 40 3.17 -9.19 6.98
C ILE A 40 3.23 -7.94 6.08
N LEU A 41 3.49 -6.77 6.65
CA LEU A 41 3.63 -5.53 5.88
C LEU A 41 4.80 -5.59 4.89
N PHE A 42 5.92 -6.20 5.29
CA PHE A 42 7.06 -6.41 4.42
C PHE A 42 6.73 -7.35 3.25
N ILE A 43 6.06 -8.47 3.50
CA ILE A 43 5.61 -9.37 2.42
C ILE A 43 4.62 -8.63 1.51
N GLN A 44 3.66 -7.90 2.08
CA GLN A 44 2.68 -7.15 1.31
C GLN A 44 3.35 -6.08 0.42
N MET A 45 4.35 -5.37 0.94
CA MET A 45 5.17 -4.44 0.17
C MET A 45 5.73 -5.11 -1.09
N TRP A 46 6.40 -6.26 -0.94
CA TRP A 46 6.96 -6.99 -2.08
C TRP A 46 5.90 -7.51 -3.04
N MET A 47 4.78 -8.05 -2.56
CA MET A 47 3.71 -8.55 -3.43
C MET A 47 3.13 -7.44 -4.31
N VAL A 48 2.81 -6.28 -3.71
CA VAL A 48 2.22 -5.15 -4.42
C VAL A 48 3.22 -4.58 -5.44
N HIS A 49 4.48 -4.40 -5.06
CA HIS A 49 5.49 -3.83 -5.95
C HIS A 49 5.86 -4.78 -7.08
N SER A 50 5.99 -6.08 -6.80
CA SER A 50 6.28 -7.08 -7.83
C SER A 50 5.16 -7.13 -8.86
N TYR A 51 3.90 -7.10 -8.41
CA TYR A 51 2.76 -7.05 -9.32
C TYR A 51 2.71 -5.74 -10.12
N ALA A 52 2.84 -4.59 -9.46
CA ALA A 52 2.84 -3.29 -10.12
C ALA A 52 3.93 -3.20 -11.20
N LEU A 53 5.15 -3.65 -10.90
CA LEU A 53 6.27 -3.67 -11.84
C LEU A 53 6.09 -4.65 -13.00
N SER A 54 5.20 -5.65 -12.87
CA SER A 54 4.85 -6.58 -13.95
C SER A 54 3.86 -5.97 -14.95
N LEU A 55 3.13 -4.93 -14.56
CA LEU A 55 2.14 -4.29 -15.42
C LEU A 55 2.82 -3.45 -16.52
N PRO A 56 2.28 -3.46 -17.75
CA PRO A 56 2.80 -2.61 -18.83
C PRO A 56 2.80 -1.13 -18.42
N GLY A 57 3.92 -0.44 -18.60
CA GLY A 57 4.05 1.01 -18.34
C GLY A 57 4.45 1.37 -16.91
N TYR A 58 4.50 0.41 -15.99
CA TYR A 58 4.90 0.62 -14.59
C TYR A 58 6.23 -0.06 -14.24
N GLY A 59 6.76 -0.92 -15.11
CA GLY A 59 8.04 -1.59 -14.88
C GLY A 59 9.25 -0.66 -14.99
N PHE A 60 10.37 -1.04 -14.38
CA PHE A 60 11.63 -0.27 -14.42
C PHE A 60 12.11 0.05 -15.84
N LYS A 61 11.87 -0.86 -16.79
CA LYS A 61 12.19 -0.67 -18.22
C LYS A 61 11.32 0.41 -18.89
N ASP A 62 10.12 0.65 -18.39
CA ASP A 62 9.15 1.59 -18.95
C ASP A 62 9.29 2.98 -18.30
N SER A 63 10.05 3.07 -17.19
CA SER A 63 10.32 4.32 -16.45
C SER A 63 11.24 5.28 -17.22
N VAL A 64 12.06 4.75 -18.13
CA VAL A 64 12.93 5.54 -19.00
C VAL A 64 12.11 5.98 -20.22
N ARG A 65 11.28 7.00 -20.04
CA ARG A 65 10.89 7.83 -21.19
C ARG A 65 12.13 8.61 -21.61
N VAL A 66 12.97 8.03 -22.47
CA VAL A 66 13.93 8.81 -23.23
C VAL A 66 13.09 9.81 -24.01
N ALA A 67 13.14 11.09 -23.64
CA ALA A 67 12.61 12.14 -24.50
C ALA A 67 13.31 11.97 -25.84
N ALA A 68 12.57 11.52 -26.87
CA ALA A 68 13.11 11.43 -28.21
C ALA A 68 13.72 12.79 -28.53
N PRO A 69 15.00 12.86 -28.95
CA PRO A 69 15.61 14.15 -29.27
C PRO A 69 14.69 14.81 -30.30
N VAL A 70 14.20 16.01 -29.98
CA VAL A 70 13.40 16.81 -30.90
C VAL A 70 14.26 16.95 -32.15
N ALA A 71 13.85 16.31 -33.24
CA ALA A 71 14.55 16.44 -34.51
C ALA A 71 14.50 17.92 -34.88
N VAL A 72 15.62 18.61 -34.73
CA VAL A 72 15.77 19.98 -35.22
C VAL A 72 15.76 19.85 -36.73
N VAL A 73 14.57 20.02 -37.33
CA VAL A 73 14.42 20.09 -38.77
C VAL A 73 15.13 21.38 -39.20
N ALA A 74 16.37 21.26 -39.64
CA ALA A 74 17.06 22.35 -40.30
C ALA A 74 16.20 22.75 -41.52
N PRO A 75 15.83 24.04 -41.68
CA PRO A 75 15.09 24.47 -42.84
C PRO A 75 15.93 24.19 -44.10
N ALA A 76 15.29 23.61 -45.12
CA ALA A 76 15.95 23.27 -46.37
C ALA A 76 16.60 24.52 -46.99
N PRO A 77 17.81 24.41 -47.56
CA PRO A 77 18.44 25.53 -48.23
C PRO A 77 17.53 26.01 -49.37
N GLN A 78 17.12 27.27 -49.31
CA GLN A 78 16.42 27.93 -50.41
C GLN A 78 17.40 28.07 -51.56
N ALA A 79 17.08 27.46 -52.70
CA ALA A 79 17.84 27.61 -53.92
C ALA A 79 17.68 29.05 -54.42
N GLU A 80 18.80 29.75 -54.60
CA GLU A 80 18.91 30.99 -55.38
C GLU A 80 18.78 30.72 -56.89
#